data_AF-A0A2I0QGQ2-F1
#
_entry.id   AF-A0A2I0QGQ2-F1
#
_cell.length_a   1.000
_cell.length_b   1.000
_cell.length_c   1.000
_cell.angle_alpha   90.00
_cell.angle_beta   90.00
_cell.angle_gamma   90.00
#
_symmetry.space_group_name_H-M   'P 1'
#
loop_
_entity.id
_entity.type
_entity.pdbx_description
1 polymer ?
#
loop_
_entity_poly.entity_id
_entity_poly.type
_entity_poly.pdbx_seq_one_letter_code
_entity_poly.pdbx_strand_id
1 'polypeptide(L)' 'MAILSPHEKEIMGRFENGGDIKNEEEGDVLTRYGTIGLVTFGFLSKRARLTDKGKLVLKYY' A
#
# COMPACT_ATOMS: atom_id res chain seq x y z
N MET A 1 -9.07 -8.13 13.96
CA MET A 1 -8.11 -7.05 14.27
C MET A 1 -6.95 -7.25 13.32
N ALA A 2 -6.89 -6.48 12.23
CA ALA A 2 -5.89 -6.70 11.18
C ALA A 2 -4.54 -6.16 11.67
N ILE A 3 -3.71 -7.05 12.20
CA ILE A 3 -2.30 -6.78 12.50
C ILE A 3 -1.62 -6.70 11.14
N LEU A 4 -1.15 -5.52 10.74
CA LEU A 4 -0.25 -5.40 9.59
C LEU A 4 0.92 -6.36 9.84
N SER A 5 1.09 -7.37 8.99
CA SER A 5 2.29 -8.21 9.08
C SER A 5 3.52 -7.35 8.81
N PRO A 6 4.69 -7.64 9.42
CA PRO A 6 5.91 -6.88 9.17
C PRO A 6 6.26 -6.79 7.68
N HIS A 7 5.90 -7.82 6.91
CA HIS A 7 6.04 -7.84 5.46
C HIS A 7 5.13 -6.83 4.75
N GLU A 8 3.85 -6.74 5.12
CA GLU A 8 2.91 -5.78 4.54
C GLU A 8 3.32 -4.34 4.85
N LYS A 9 3.86 -4.10 6.05
CA LYS A 9 4.39 -2.79 6.44
C LYS A 9 5.58 -2.38 5.57
N GLU A 10 6.48 -3.31 5.28
CA GLU A 10 7.61 -3.06 4.37
C GLU A 10 7.12 -2.73 2.96
N ILE A 11 6.17 -3.52 2.43
CA ILE A 11 5.54 -3.27 1.13
C ILE A 11 4.93 -1.87 1.13
N MET A 12 4.00 -1.56 2.05
CA MET A 12 3.36 -0.25 2.12
C MET A 12 4.37 0.89 2.25
N GLY A 13 5.44 0.72 3.04
CA GLY A 13 6.53 1.69 3.16
C GLY A 13 7.24 1.98 1.84
N ARG A 14 7.47 0.98 0.99
CA ARG A 14 8.04 1.19 -0.35
C ARG A 14 7.12 2.03 -1.25
N PHE A 15 5.80 1.89 -1.08
CA PHE A 15 4.81 2.64 -1.86
C PHE A 15 4.44 4.00 -1.23
N GLU A 16 5.12 4.44 -0.17
CA GLU A 16 4.87 5.74 0.50
C GLU A 16 5.00 6.94 -0.45
N ASN A 17 6.02 6.91 -1.31
CA ASN A 17 6.27 7.94 -2.32
C ASN A 17 5.78 7.56 -3.72
N GLY A 18 5.13 6.39 -3.84
CA GLY A 18 4.70 5.84 -5.11
C GLY A 18 5.75 4.93 -5.72
N GLY A 19 5.31 3.79 -6.23
CA GLY A 19 6.20 2.77 -6.80
C GLY A 19 5.47 1.88 -7.80
N ASP A 20 6.25 1.14 -8.58
CA ASP A 20 5.76 0.12 -9.51
C ASP A 20 5.54 -1.20 -8.77
N ILE A 21 4.39 -1.82 -9.01
CA ILE A 21 4.03 -3.13 -8.46
C ILE A 21 4.79 -4.17 -9.29
N LYS A 22 5.76 -4.87 -8.66
CA LYS A 22 6.59 -5.86 -9.35
C LYS A 22 6.09 -7.28 -9.15
N ASN A 23 5.45 -7.55 -8.02
CA ASN A 23 4.93 -8.86 -7.67
C ASN A 23 3.42 -8.84 -7.49
N GLU A 24 2.77 -9.97 -7.74
CA GLU A 24 1.33 -10.15 -7.53
C GLU A 24 0.95 -9.97 -6.05
N GLU A 25 1.80 -10.44 -5.12
CA GLU A 25 1.59 -10.28 -3.68
C GLU A 25 1.56 -8.79 -3.27
N GLU A 26 2.50 -7.97 -3.77
CA GLU A 26 2.47 -6.53 -3.56
C GLU A 26 1.14 -5.93 -4.06
N GLY A 27 0.68 -6.39 -5.23
CA GLY A 27 -0.59 -5.99 -5.82
C GLY A 27 -1.80 -6.34 -4.96
N ASP A 28 -1.85 -7.55 -4.39
CA ASP A 28 -2.95 -8.01 -3.54
C ASP A 28 -3.02 -7.20 -2.24
N VAL A 29 -1.87 -7.07 -1.56
CA VAL A 29 -1.71 -6.28 -0.33
C VAL A 29 -2.18 -4.85 -0.58
N LEU A 30 -1.63 -4.19 -1.59
CA LEU A 30 -2.02 -2.82 -1.95
C LEU A 30 -3.52 -2.72 -2.28
N THR A 31 -4.13 -3.76 -2.89
CA THR A 31 -5.53 -3.70 -3.36
C THR A 31 -6.49 -3.76 -2.19
N ARG A 32 -6.16 -4.60 -1.20
CA ARG A 32 -6.87 -4.65 0.08
C ARG A 32 -6.80 -3.31 0.79
N TYR A 33 -5.62 -2.68 0.84
CA TYR A 33 -5.44 -1.36 1.43
C TYR A 33 -6.05 -0.23 0.60
N GLY A 34 -6.15 -0.37 -0.72
CA GLY A 34 -6.83 0.58 -1.59
C GLY A 34 -8.34 0.55 -1.44
N THR A 35 -8.92 -0.62 -1.17
CA THR A 35 -10.36 -0.79 -0.90
C THR A 35 -10.80 0.00 0.33
N ILE A 36 -9.92 0.10 1.34
CA ILE A 36 -10.17 0.90 2.54
C ILE A 36 -9.67 2.36 2.43
N GLY A 37 -9.22 2.78 1.24
CA GLY A 37 -8.80 4.15 0.95
C GLY A 37 -7.45 4.54 1.55
N LEU A 38 -6.58 3.57 1.89
CA LEU A 38 -5.21 3.83 2.34
C LEU A 38 -4.23 3.94 1.17
N VAL A 39 -4.50 3.26 0.06
CA VAL A 39 -3.66 3.25 -1.15
C VAL A 39 -4.46 3.78 -2.34
N THR A 40 -3.80 4.52 -3.23
CA THR A 40 -4.34 4.89 -4.54
C THR A 40 -3.60 4.16 -5.65
N PHE A 41 -4.35 3.73 -6.66
CA PHE A 41 -3.81 3.00 -7.81
C PHE A 41 -3.81 3.88 -9.05
N GLY A 42 -2.66 3.94 -9.72
CA GLY A 42 -2.56 4.42 -11.08
C GLY A 42 -3.10 3.36 -12.03
N PHE A 43 -4.39 3.46 -12.37
CA PHE A 43 -5.12 2.55 -13.26
C PHE A 43 -4.40 2.31 -14.61
N LEU A 44 -3.60 3.28 -15.06
CA LEU A 44 -2.87 3.25 -16.33
C LEU A 44 -1.41 2.76 -16.23
N SER A 45 -0.82 2.68 -15.04
CA SER A 45 0.64 2.53 -14.92
C SER A 45 1.12 1.40 -14.02
N LYS A 46 0.23 0.49 -13.55
CA LYS A 46 0.59 -0.54 -12.54
C LYS A 46 1.38 0.04 -11.35
N ARG A 47 1.06 1.29 -11.02
CA ARG A 47 1.69 2.04 -9.94
C ARG A 47 0.72 2.18 -8.80
N ALA A 48 1.24 2.10 -7.59
CA ALA A 48 0.48 2.37 -6.39
C ALA A 48 1.18 3.43 -5.57
N ARG A 49 0.42 4.19 -4.78
CA ARG A 49 0.94 5.18 -3.85
C ARG A 49 0.10 5.21 -2.58
N LEU A 50 0.72 5.38 -1.43
CA LEU A 50 -0.01 5.63 -0.18
C LEU A 50 -0.69 7.01 -0.22
N THR A 51 -1.95 7.03 0.21
CA THR A 51 -2.68 8.26 0.53
C THR A 51 -2.21 8.81 1.88
N ASP A 52 -2.57 10.05 2.22
CA ASP A 52 -2.29 10.63 3.54
C ASP A 52 -2.78 9.75 4.70
N LYS A 53 -3.92 9.07 4.54
CA LYS A 53 -4.41 8.10 5.52
C LYS A 53 -3.51 6.87 5.61
N GLY A 54 -3.08 6.32 4.49
CA GLY A 54 -2.16 5.18 4.45
C GLY A 54 -0.82 5.49 5.11
N LYS A 55 -0.29 6.70 4.91
CA LYS A 55 0.92 7.20 5.57
C LYS A 55 0.75 7.33 7.07
N LEU A 56 -0.40 7.84 7.52
CA LEU A 56 -0.72 7.91 8.94
C LEU A 56 -0.79 6.51 9.56
N VAL A 57 -1.47 5.56 8.91
CA VAL A 57 -1.54 4.17 9.39
C VAL A 57 -0.15 3.55 9.48
N LEU A 58 0.70 3.73 8.46
CA LEU A 58 2.08 3.23 8.45
C LEU A 58 2.95 3.83 9.58
N LYS A 59 2.66 5.06 10.00
CA LYS A 59 3.40 5.79 11.03
C LYS A 59 2.92 5.48 12.45
N TYR A 60 1.65 5.16 12.62
CA TYR A 60 1.02 4.90 13.92
C TYR A 60 0.96 3.40 14.30
N TYR A 61 1.08 2.51 13.31
CA TYR A 61 1.29 1.06 13.49
C TYR A 61 2.72 0.70 13.11
#